data_AF-A0A1J3D127-F1
#
_entry.id   AF-A0A1J3D127-F1
#
_cell.length_a   1.000
_cell.length_b   1.000
_cell.length_c   1.000
_cell.angle_alpha   90.00
_cell.angle_beta   90.00
_cell.angle_gamma   90.00
#
_symmetry.space_group_name_H-M   'P 1'
#
loop_
_entity.id
_entity.type
_entity.pdbx_description
1 polymer ?
#
loop_
_entity_poly.entity_id
_entity_poly.type
_entity_poly.pdbx_seq_one_letter_code
_entity_poly.pdbx_strand_id
1 'polypeptide(L)'
;IIVIVGTVLDDARLIAFPKLTVAALHFSAGARARILKSGGTVLTLDQLALRTPTGSNTVLLRGPKNAREARKHFGAAGVPNSSTVPYIRSKGRKFEKARGRRASNGFKN
;
A
#
# COMPACT_ATOMS: atom_id res chain seq x y z
N ILE A 1 10.69 -5.55 -18.02
CA ILE A 1 9.51 -4.64 -17.87
C ILE A 1 8.87 -4.90 -16.51
N ILE A 2 8.56 -3.86 -15.73
CA ILE A 2 7.83 -4.04 -14.46
C ILE A 2 6.34 -4.09 -14.77
N VAL A 3 5.64 -5.10 -14.26
CA VAL A 3 4.21 -5.32 -14.50
C VAL A 3 3.46 -5.28 -13.18
N ILE A 4 2.42 -4.44 -13.10
CA ILE A 4 1.57 -4.27 -11.91
C ILE A 4 0.11 -4.40 -12.33
N VAL A 5 -0.57 -5.43 -11.84
CA VAL A 5 -2.03 -5.56 -12.03
C VAL A 5 -2.74 -4.70 -10.99
N GLY A 6 -2.77 -3.40 -11.24
CA GLY A 6 -3.34 -2.41 -10.33
C GLY A 6 -3.06 -0.97 -10.74
N THR A 7 -3.34 -0.05 -9.83
CA THR A 7 -3.13 1.39 -10.01
C THR A 7 -1.76 1.81 -9.49
N VAL A 8 -1.00 2.53 -10.29
CA VAL A 8 0.29 3.11 -9.92
C VAL A 8 0.09 4.58 -9.55
N LEU A 9 0.42 4.92 -8.30
CA LEU A 9 0.32 6.26 -7.74
C LEU A 9 1.70 6.91 -7.62
N ASP A 10 1.72 8.24 -7.63
CA ASP A 10 2.95 9.00 -7.42
C ASP A 10 3.35 9.05 -5.94
N ASP A 11 4.65 9.00 -5.66
CA ASP A 11 5.18 9.25 -4.32
C ASP A 11 5.89 10.61 -4.30
N ALA A 12 5.28 11.57 -3.61
CA ALA A 12 5.82 12.92 -3.43
C ALA A 12 7.12 12.95 -2.62
N ARG A 13 7.39 11.91 -1.81
CA ARG A 13 8.61 11.80 -0.99
C ARG A 13 9.82 11.39 -1.82
N LEU A 14 9.60 10.83 -3.01
CA LEU A 14 10.67 10.41 -3.90
C LEU A 14 11.23 11.63 -4.66
N ILE A 15 12.53 11.85 -4.60
CA ILE A 15 13.18 13.03 -5.24
C ILE A 15 13.55 12.72 -6.69
N ALA A 16 14.18 11.57 -6.93
CA ALA A 16 14.59 11.11 -8.25
C ALA A 16 13.98 9.73 -8.54
N PHE A 17 13.46 9.55 -9.75
CA PHE A 17 12.94 8.27 -10.22
C PHE A 17 13.85 7.74 -11.34
N PRO A 18 14.31 6.48 -11.26
CA PRO A 18 15.16 5.90 -12.30
C PRO A 18 14.38 5.73 -13.62
N LYS A 19 15.11 5.56 -14.73
CA LYS A 19 14.50 5.23 -16.03
C LYS A 19 13.97 3.80 -15.99
N LEU A 20 12.63 3.65 -16.03
CA LEU A 20 11.97 2.35 -15.96
C LEU A 20 10.85 2.23 -16.99
N THR A 21 10.63 0.99 -17.46
CA THR A 21 9.46 0.62 -18.27
C THR A 21 8.45 -0.07 -17.37
N VAL A 22 7.28 0.55 -17.19
CA VAL A 22 6.23 0.10 -16.27
C VAL A 22 4.92 -0.13 -17.03
N ALA A 23 4.37 -1.33 -16.90
CA ALA A 23 3.04 -1.71 -17.39
C ALA A 23 2.07 -1.83 -16.22
N ALA A 24 0.90 -1.18 -16.31
CA ALA A 24 -0.13 -1.28 -15.28
C ALA A 24 -1.55 -1.08 -15.82
N LEU A 25 -2.57 -1.36 -15.00
CA LEU A 25 -3.98 -1.09 -15.36
C LEU A 25 -4.25 0.42 -15.42
N HIS A 26 -3.82 1.15 -14.40
CA HIS A 26 -4.04 2.59 -14.30
C HIS A 26 -2.81 3.30 -13.76
N PHE A 27 -2.63 4.55 -14.19
CA PHE A 27 -1.59 5.44 -13.69
C PHE A 27 -2.24 6.75 -13.25
N SER A 28 -1.85 7.25 -12.08
CA SER A 28 -2.12 8.65 -11.73
C SER A 28 -1.38 9.60 -12.68
N ALA A 29 -1.91 10.80 -12.88
CA ALA A 29 -1.28 11.81 -13.73
C ALA A 29 0.17 12.13 -13.28
N GLY A 30 0.39 12.25 -11.96
CA GLY A 30 1.71 12.48 -11.39
C GLY A 30 2.70 11.35 -11.67
N ALA A 31 2.29 10.10 -11.47
CA ALA A 31 3.15 8.94 -11.72
C ALA A 31 3.52 8.85 -13.21
N ARG A 32 2.55 9.05 -14.10
CA ARG A 32 2.79 9.06 -15.55
C ARG A 32 3.79 10.15 -15.94
N ALA A 33 3.60 11.38 -15.47
CA ALA A 33 4.50 12.50 -15.76
C ALA A 33 5.92 12.23 -15.24
N ARG A 34 6.05 11.66 -14.04
CA ARG A 34 7.36 11.35 -13.43
C ARG A 34 8.12 10.27 -14.20
N ILE A 35 7.44 9.19 -14.59
CA ILE A 35 8.05 8.10 -15.39
C ILE A 35 8.53 8.62 -16.74
N LEU A 36 7.73 9.45 -17.42
CA LEU A 36 8.12 10.03 -18.71
C LEU A 36 9.26 11.04 -18.55
N LYS A 37 9.26 11.85 -17.49
CA LYS A 37 10.33 12.81 -17.18
C LYS A 37 11.68 12.14 -16.95
N SER A 38 11.71 10.93 -16.37
CA SER A 38 12.95 10.14 -16.23
C SER A 38 13.37 9.41 -17.51
N GLY A 39 12.66 9.62 -18.63
CA GLY A 39 12.89 8.92 -19.89
C GLY A 39 12.40 7.47 -19.89
N GLY A 40 11.58 7.09 -18.90
CA GLY A 40 10.93 5.79 -18.81
C GLY A 40 9.78 5.65 -19.80
N THR A 41 9.15 4.47 -19.81
CA THR A 41 7.98 4.20 -20.67
C THR A 41 6.82 3.66 -19.85
N VAL A 42 5.63 4.16 -20.17
CA VAL A 42 4.37 3.77 -19.54
C VAL A 42 3.61 2.90 -20.54
N LEU A 43 3.28 1.68 -20.15
CA LEU A 43 2.57 0.71 -20.99
C LEU A 43 1.23 0.34 -20.38
N THR A 44 0.26 0.10 -21.25
CA THR A 44 -0.98 -0.61 -20.88
C THR A 44 -0.76 -2.13 -20.97
N LEU A 45 -1.67 -2.92 -20.39
CA LEU A 45 -1.51 -4.38 -20.40
C LEU A 45 -1.69 -5.00 -21.80
N ASP A 46 -2.51 -4.41 -22.67
CA ASP A 46 -2.64 -4.80 -24.08
C ASP A 46 -1.34 -4.52 -24.86
N GLN A 47 -0.71 -3.36 -24.64
CA GLN A 47 0.61 -3.05 -25.23
C GLN A 47 1.70 -4.00 -24.74
N LEU A 48 1.65 -4.38 -23.46
CA LEU A 48 2.55 -5.39 -22.89
C LEU A 48 2.35 -6.75 -23.57
N ALA A 49 1.11 -7.19 -23.74
CA ALA A 49 0.79 -8.48 -24.36
C ALA A 49 1.29 -8.55 -25.81
N LEU A 50 1.21 -7.44 -26.56
CA LEU A 50 1.77 -7.37 -27.91
C LEU A 50 3.31 -7.40 -27.93
N ARG A 51 3.97 -6.77 -26.95
CA ARG A 51 5.46 -6.70 -26.90
C ARG A 51 6.09 -7.98 -26.38
N THR A 52 5.51 -8.58 -25.34
CA THR A 52 6.04 -9.75 -24.65
C THR A 52 4.90 -10.73 -24.37
N PRO A 53 4.37 -11.43 -25.39
CA PRO A 53 3.21 -12.31 -25.25
C PRO A 53 3.45 -13.47 -24.28
N THR A 54 4.70 -13.95 -24.17
CA THR A 54 5.11 -15.00 -23.23
C THR A 54 5.44 -14.48 -21.82
N GLY A 55 5.49 -13.15 -21.62
CA GLY A 55 5.93 -12.54 -20.36
C GLY A 55 7.42 -12.66 -20.06
N SER A 56 8.26 -13.09 -21.01
CA SER A 56 9.71 -13.18 -20.84
C SER A 56 10.34 -11.81 -20.50
N ASN A 57 11.34 -11.78 -19.62
CA ASN A 57 12.01 -10.55 -19.14
C ASN A 57 11.07 -9.51 -18.50
N THR A 58 9.96 -9.98 -17.92
CA THR A 58 9.04 -9.17 -17.12
C THR A 58 9.16 -9.51 -15.64
N VAL A 59 8.90 -8.52 -14.77
CA VAL A 59 8.89 -8.68 -13.31
C VAL A 59 7.50 -8.31 -12.81
N LEU A 60 6.77 -9.30 -12.31
CA LEU A 60 5.43 -9.10 -11.76
C LEU A 60 5.53 -8.61 -10.31
N LEU A 61 4.92 -7.46 -10.02
CA LEU A 61 4.88 -6.87 -8.70
C LEU A 61 3.44 -6.71 -8.21
N ARG A 62 3.26 -6.76 -6.88
CA ARG A 62 1.98 -6.55 -6.20
C ARG A 62 2.12 -5.53 -5.08
N GLY A 63 1.14 -4.65 -4.95
CA GLY A 63 1.04 -3.74 -3.81
C GLY A 63 0.78 -4.46 -2.47
N PRO A 64 1.01 -3.78 -1.33
CA PRO A 64 0.84 -4.38 -0.01
C PRO A 64 -0.65 -4.61 0.33
N LYS A 65 -1.09 -5.88 0.28
CA LYS A 65 -2.49 -6.28 0.54
C LYS A 65 -2.95 -5.97 1.96
N ASN A 66 -2.06 -6.12 2.95
CA ASN A 66 -2.40 -6.06 4.38
C ASN A 66 -2.23 -4.66 4.99
N ALA A 67 -1.81 -3.66 4.22
CA ALA A 67 -1.61 -2.29 4.70
C ALA A 67 -2.93 -1.48 4.86
N ARG A 68 -4.08 -2.07 4.53
CA ARG A 68 -5.41 -1.44 4.61
C ARG A 68 -5.83 -1.18 6.05
N GLU A 69 -6.56 -0.09 6.30
CA GLU A 69 -7.07 0.25 7.62
C GLU A 69 -7.96 -0.86 8.20
N ALA A 70 -8.89 -1.41 7.41
CA ALA A 70 -9.74 -2.52 7.82
C ALA A 70 -8.94 -3.71 8.39
N ARG A 71 -7.77 -4.02 7.83
CA ARG A 71 -6.94 -5.15 8.27
C ARG A 71 -6.37 -4.93 9.67
N LYS A 72 -6.18 -3.67 10.10
CA LYS A 72 -5.68 -3.34 11.44
C LYS A 72 -6.67 -3.72 12.55
N HIS A 73 -7.95 -3.83 12.21
CA HIS A 73 -9.02 -4.23 13.12
C HIS A 73 -9.26 -5.74 13.16
N PHE A 74 -8.53 -6.53 12.36
CA PHE A 74 -8.72 -7.97 12.35
C PHE A 74 -8.04 -8.61 13.56
N GLY A 75 -8.68 -9.62 14.13
CA GLY A 75 -8.30 -10.21 15.42
C GLY A 75 -9.09 -9.60 16.59
N ALA A 76 -8.71 -9.98 17.81
CA ALA A 76 -9.34 -9.48 19.02
C ALA A 76 -8.47 -8.41 19.68
N ALA A 77 -9.04 -7.22 19.88
CA ALA A 77 -8.41 -6.18 20.68
C ALA A 77 -8.55 -6.52 22.17
N GLY A 78 -7.47 -6.38 22.93
CA GLY A 78 -7.48 -6.68 24.37
C GLY A 78 -7.15 -8.13 24.73
N VAL A 79 -6.66 -8.94 23.78
CA VAL A 79 -5.95 -10.19 24.10
C VAL A 79 -4.48 -9.85 24.39
N PRO A 80 -3.80 -10.51 25.36
CA PRO A 80 -2.37 -10.31 25.60
C PRO A 80 -1.55 -10.45 24.31
N ASN A 81 -0.56 -9.57 24.12
CA ASN A 81 0.29 -9.51 22.91
C ASN A 81 -0.44 -9.20 21.58
N SER A 82 -1.73 -8.83 21.61
CA SER A 82 -2.46 -8.40 20.42
C SER A 82 -2.18 -6.93 20.08
N SER A 83 -1.84 -6.68 18.81
CA SER A 83 -1.70 -5.33 18.24
C SER A 83 -2.94 -4.87 17.46
N THR A 84 -4.06 -5.61 17.53
CA THR A 84 -5.31 -5.25 16.87
C THR A 84 -5.83 -3.90 17.35
N VAL A 85 -6.14 -3.02 16.40
CA VAL A 85 -6.71 -1.70 16.67
C VAL A 85 -8.19 -1.86 16.98
N PRO A 86 -8.70 -1.35 18.12
CA PRO A 86 -10.13 -1.41 18.43
C PRO A 86 -10.94 -0.46 17.54
N TYR A 87 -12.21 -0.81 17.30
CA TYR A 87 -13.17 0.12 16.71
C TYR A 87 -13.63 1.12 17.77
N ILE A 88 -13.18 2.37 17.65
CA ILE A 88 -13.49 3.45 18.60
C ILE A 88 -14.34 4.53 17.93
N ARG A 89 -15.22 5.17 18.69
CA ARG A 89 -16.05 6.28 18.18
C ARG A 89 -15.22 7.50 17.79
N SER A 90 -14.20 7.83 18.58
CA SER A 90 -13.28 8.92 18.29
C SER A 90 -11.95 8.74 19.01
N LYS A 91 -10.91 9.45 18.54
CA LYS A 91 -9.60 9.45 19.20
C LYS A 91 -9.64 10.41 20.40
N GLY A 92 -9.19 9.96 21.56
CA GLY A 92 -9.04 10.85 22.73
C GLY A 92 -8.74 10.13 24.03
N ARG A 93 -8.46 10.88 25.11
CA ARG A 93 -8.24 10.32 26.46
C ARG A 93 -9.48 9.60 27.00
N LYS A 94 -10.68 10.08 26.62
CA LYS A 94 -11.97 9.59 27.11
C LYS A 94 -12.47 8.32 26.42
N PHE A 95 -11.82 7.86 25.34
CA PHE A 95 -12.29 6.73 24.53
C PHE A 95 -11.33 5.55 24.64
N GLU A 96 -11.76 4.47 25.28
CA GLU A 96 -11.07 3.16 25.36
C GLU A 96 -9.57 3.20 25.71
N LYS A 97 -9.18 4.11 26.61
CA LYS A 97 -7.79 4.26 27.11
C LYS A 97 -7.62 4.00 28.62
N ALA A 98 -8.67 3.53 29.32
CA ALA A 98 -8.69 3.38 30.77
C ALA A 98 -8.33 1.95 31.22
N ARG A 99 -9.33 1.14 31.61
CA ARG A 99 -9.13 -0.24 32.06
C ARG A 99 -8.63 -1.13 30.92
N GLY A 100 -7.70 -2.04 31.20
CA GLY A 100 -7.11 -2.95 30.20
C GLY A 100 -6.02 -2.33 29.31
N ARG A 101 -5.79 -1.01 29.39
CA ARG A 101 -4.73 -0.29 28.66
C ARG A 101 -3.66 0.33 29.57
N ARG A 102 -3.91 0.43 30.87
CA ARG A 102 -3.02 1.05 31.86
C ARG A 102 -2.93 0.19 33.11
N ALA A 103 -1.72 0.01 33.64
CA ALA A 103 -1.49 -0.76 34.86
C ALA A 103 -2.23 -0.17 36.07
N SER A 104 -2.39 1.16 36.12
CA SER A 104 -3.08 1.86 37.21
C SER A 104 -4.59 1.60 37.26
N ASN A 105 -5.20 1.05 36.21
CA ASN A 105 -6.65 0.90 36.08
C ASN A 105 -7.03 -0.58 35.98
N GLY A 106 -6.74 -1.36 37.03
CA GLY A 106 -7.11 -2.77 37.17
C GLY A 106 -6.10 -3.73 36.56
N PHE A 107 -5.84 -3.65 35.26
CA PHE A 107 -4.84 -4.48 34.58
C PHE A 107 -4.40 -3.84 33.25
N LYS A 108 -3.25 -4.29 32.72
CA LYS A 108 -2.76 -3.93 31.39
C LYS A 108 -2.43 -5.21 30.62
N ASN A 109 -3.05 -5.36 29.45
CA ASN A 109 -2.72 -6.40 28.49
C ASN A 109 -1.61 -5.98 27.54
#